data_AF-A0A1G1ILN8-F1
#
_entry.id   AF-A0A1G1ILN8-F1
#
_cell.length_a   1.000
_cell.length_b   1.000
_cell.length_c   1.000
_cell.angle_alpha   90.00
_cell.angle_beta   90.00
_cell.angle_gamma   90.00
#
_symmetry.space_group_name_H-M   'P 1'
#
loop_
_entity.id
_entity.type
_entity.pdbx_description
1 polymer ?
#
loop_
_entity_poly.entity_id
_entity_poly.type
_entity_poly.pdbx_seq_one_letter_code
_entity_poly.pdbx_strand_id
1 'polypeptide(L)' 'MRAAGIYLGQSYRWMQRNYPSLIRHGVIAFRVPKDSPKGHLVFEKGSLERYMESCRIAADFSTVD' A
#
# COMPACT_ATOMS: atom_id res chain seq x y z
N MET A 1 -7.91 2.08 -4.28
CA MET A 1 -6.69 2.90 -4.06
C MET A 1 -6.91 4.08 -3.13
N ARG A 2 -7.91 4.96 -3.32
CA ARG A 2 -8.12 6.14 -2.46
C ARG A 2 -8.21 5.81 -0.95
N ALA A 3 -8.97 4.79 -0.58
CA ALA A 3 -9.09 4.34 0.82
C ALA A 3 -7.75 3.87 1.42
N ALA A 4 -6.98 3.08 0.68
CA ALA A 4 -5.65 2.62 1.12
C ALA A 4 -4.66 3.79 1.27
N GLY A 5 -4.71 4.77 0.36
CA GLY A 5 -3.91 6.00 0.49
C GLY A 5 -4.25 6.76 1.78
N ILE A 6 -5.54 6.98 2.06
CA ILE A 6 -5.97 7.63 3.31
C ILE A 6 -5.48 6.87 4.54
N TYR A 7 -5.61 5.53 4.52
CA TYR A 7 -5.15 4.68 5.62
C TYR A 7 -3.63 4.79 5.86
N LEU A 8 -2.83 4.83 4.79
CA LEU A 8 -1.38 5.01 4.88
C LEU A 8 -0.93 6.46 5.11
N GLY A 9 -1.85 7.43 5.15
CA GLY A 9 -1.51 8.85 5.16
C GLY A 9 -0.85 9.35 3.86
N GLN A 10 -1.07 8.64 2.75
CA GLN A 10 -0.44 8.90 1.45
C GLN A 10 -1.44 9.42 0.40
N SER A 11 -0.94 10.25 -0.51
CA SER A 11 -1.76 10.76 -1.62
C SER A 11 -2.11 9.66 -2.63
N TYR A 12 -3.21 9.84 -3.35
CA TYR A 12 -3.60 8.94 -4.44
C TYR A 12 -2.49 8.82 -5.51
N ARG A 13 -1.82 9.93 -5.84
CA ARG A 13 -0.71 9.97 -6.81
C ARG A 13 0.49 9.16 -6.32
N TRP A 14 0.80 9.25 -5.03
CA TRP A 14 1.86 8.45 -4.41
C TRP A 14 1.52 6.96 -4.50
N MET A 15 0.27 6.58 -4.18
CA MET A 15 -0.18 5.18 -4.29
C MET A 15 -0.07 4.65 -5.71
N GLN A 16 -0.43 5.43 -6.74
CA GLN A 16 -0.29 4.99 -8.13
C GLN A 16 1.17 4.77 -8.53
N ARG A 17 2.06 5.68 -8.12
CA ARG A 17 3.50 5.59 -8.43
C ARG A 17 4.18 4.41 -7.73
N ASN A 18 3.82 4.15 -6.47
CA ASN A 18 4.50 3.19 -5.62
C ASN A 18 3.80 1.83 -5.52
N TYR A 19 2.60 1.69 -6.09
CA TYR A 19 1.86 0.42 -6.09
C TYR A 19 2.70 -0.80 -6.53
N PRO A 20 3.49 -0.76 -7.62
CA PRO A 20 4.31 -1.90 -8.00
C PRO A 20 5.34 -2.29 -6.92
N SER A 21 5.88 -1.30 -6.21
CA SER A 21 6.80 -1.53 -5.09
C SER A 21 6.08 -2.18 -3.91
N LEU A 22 4.90 -1.68 -3.55
CA LEU A 22 4.07 -2.27 -2.47
C LEU A 22 3.81 -3.77 -2.73
N ILE A 23 3.48 -4.15 -3.97
CA ILE A 23 3.28 -5.56 -4.34
C ILE A 23 4.57 -6.38 -4.17
N ARG A 24 5.73 -5.84 -4.58
CA ARG A 24 7.03 -6.51 -4.39
C ARG A 24 7.36 -6.76 -2.92
N HIS A 25 6.90 -5.87 -2.03
CA HIS A 25 7.05 -6.02 -0.59
C HIS A 25 5.94 -6.85 0.08
N GLY A 26 5.13 -7.58 -0.70
CA GLY A 26 4.15 -8.52 -0.17
C GLY A 26 2.81 -7.89 0.22
N VAL A 27 2.54 -6.63 -0.16
CA VAL A 27 1.20 -6.05 -0.03
C VAL A 27 0.26 -6.74 -1.02
N ILE A 28 -0.87 -7.25 -0.53
CA ILE A 28 -1.85 -7.97 -1.33
C ILE A 28 -2.91 -6.99 -1.84
N ALA A 29 -3.15 -7.00 -3.14
CA ALA A 29 -4.21 -6.19 -3.76
C ALA A 29 -5.01 -7.00 -4.77
N PHE A 30 -6.33 -6.83 -4.75
CA PHE A 30 -7.27 -7.47 -5.65
C PHE A 30 -7.89 -6.42 -6.57
N ARG A 31 -7.99 -6.76 -7.85
CA ARG A 31 -8.79 -5.98 -8.79
C ARG A 31 -10.23 -6.43 -8.67
N VAL A 32 -11.08 -5.59 -8.11
CA VAL A 32 -12.52 -5.83 -8.05
C VAL A 32 -13.13 -5.25 -9.33
N PRO A 33 -13.80 -6.08 -10.16
CA PRO A 33 -14.60 -5.58 -11.26
C PRO A 33 -15.67 -4.68 -10.67
N LYS A 34 -15.66 -3.41 -11.05
CA LYS A 34 -16.88 -2.59 -11.00
C LYS A 34 -17.42 -2.59 -12.42
N ASP A 35 -18.65 -2.16 -12.63
CA ASP A 35 -19.27 -1.92 -13.95
C ASP A 35 -18.53 -0.85 -14.80
N SER A 36 -17.28 -0.53 -14.47
CA SER A 36 -16.35 0.34 -15.17
C SER A 36 -15.17 -0.48 -15.73
N PRO A 37 -14.75 -0.23 -16.98
CA PRO A 37 -13.70 -0.98 -17.67
C PRO A 37 -12.32 -0.93 -16.98
N LYS A 38 -12.12 -0.05 -15.99
CA LYS A 38 -10.84 0.07 -15.27
C LYS A 38 -10.78 -0.72 -13.95
N GLY A 39 -11.91 -1.23 -13.45
CA GLY A 39 -12.00 -1.89 -12.13
C GLY A 39 -11.53 -0.97 -10.98
N HIS A 40 -11.62 -1.45 -9.74
CA HIS A 40 -11.00 -0.76 -8.61
C HIS A 40 -10.06 -1.70 -7.85
N LEU A 41 -8.88 -1.20 -7.49
CA LEU A 41 -7.91 -1.94 -6.67
C LEU A 41 -8.26 -1.78 -5.18
N VAL A 42 -8.52 -2.90 -4.54
CA VAL A 42 -8.73 -3.07 -3.10
C VAL A 42 -7.49 -3.72 -2.52
N PHE A 43 -7.06 -3.28 -1.34
CA PHE A 43 -5.87 -3.79 -0.66
C PHE A 43 -6.30 -4.58 0.56
N GLU A 44 -5.65 -5.70 0.82
CA GLU A 44 -5.86 -6.44 2.06
C GLU A 44 -5.24 -5.67 3.23
N LYS A 45 -6.05 -5.35 4.23
CA LYS A 45 -5.64 -4.55 5.39
C LYS A 45 -4.43 -5.17 6.13
N GLY A 46 -4.44 -6.47 6.38
CA GLY A 46 -3.35 -7.14 7.11
C GLY A 46 -2.01 -7.08 6.40
N SER A 47 -1.99 -7.24 5.07
CA SER A 47 -0.77 -7.03 4.28
C SER A 47 -0.23 -5.59 4.34
N LEU A 48 -1.11 -4.58 4.40
CA LEU A 48 -0.71 -3.18 4.56
C LEU A 48 -0.13 -2.92 5.96
N GLU A 49 -0.73 -3.46 7.01
CA GLU A 49 -0.24 -3.34 8.38
C GLU A 49 1.15 -3.94 8.54
N ARG A 50 1.38 -5.15 7.98
CA ARG A 50 2.71 -5.78 7.99
C ARG A 50 3.76 -4.95 7.25
N TYR A 51 3.39 -4.35 6.12
CA TYR A 51 4.28 -3.45 5.38
C TYR A 51 4.63 -2.22 6.22
N MET A 52 3.63 -1.56 6.83
CA MET A 52 3.86 -0.41 7.70
C MET A 52 4.77 -0.73 8.88
N GLU A 53 4.55 -1.87 9.53
CA GLU A 53 5.39 -2.32 10.64
C GLU A 53 6.82 -2.60 10.18
N SER A 54 7.00 -3.22 9.01
CA SER A 54 8.33 -3.43 8.42
C SER A 54 9.04 -2.11 8.14
N CYS A 55 8.32 -1.11 7.63
CA CYS A 55 8.87 0.24 7.44
C CYS A 55 9.23 0.91 8.76
N ARG A 56 8.41 0.75 9.80
CA ARG A 56 8.67 1.30 11.14
C ARG A 56 9.95 0.70 11.73
N ILE A 57 10.07 -0.63 11.71
CA ILE A 57 11.26 -1.35 12.17
C ILE A 57 12.50 -0.89 11.40
N ALA A 58 12.42 -0.81 10.06
CA ALA A 58 13.53 -0.36 9.23
C ALA A 58 13.95 1.08 9.58
N ALA A 59 13.00 1.98 9.82
CA ALA A 59 13.28 3.36 10.23
C ALA A 59 13.97 3.42 11.61
N ASP A 60 13.49 2.63 12.58
CA ASP A 60 14.08 2.55 13.92
C ASP A 60 15.55 2.08 13.87
N PHE A 61 15.87 1.10 13.02
CA PHE A 61 17.25 0.65 12.79
C PHE A 61 18.09 1.60 11.93
N SER A 62 17.48 2.52 11.19
CA SER A 62 18.18 3.53 10.37
C SER A 62 18.58 4.79 11.17
N THR A 63 18.07 4.93 12.39
CA THR A 63 18.33 6.07 13.28
C THR A 63 19.38 5.79 14.35
N VAL A 64 19.98 4.59 14.36
CA VAL A 64 21.08 4.23 15.26
C VAL A 64 22.41 4.45 14.50
N ASP A 65 22.75 5.72 14.31
CA ASP A 65 24.09 6.20 13.93
C ASP A 65 24.53 7.28 14.92
#